data_AF-A0AB40CKN2-F1
#
_entry.id   AF-A0AB40CKN2-F1
#
_cell.length_a   1.000
_cell.length_b   1.000
_cell.length_c   1.000
_cell.angle_alpha   90.00
_cell.angle_beta   90.00
_cell.angle_gamma   90.00
#
_symmetry.space_group_name_H-M   'P 1'
#
loop_
_entity.id
_entity.type
_entity.pdbx_description
1 polymer ?
#
loop_
_entity_poly.entity_id
_entity_poly.type
_entity_poly.pdbx_seq_one_letter_code
_entity_poly.pdbx_strand_id
1 'polypeptide(L)'
;MESFEFVFVLHLMMKVLGITNELSNALQQKDQNIVNAMALIDTVKDHIQDLRDNRWNELLEEVRSFCDRMYIPVPNMEDKIPVRGHSRREGQWITYYHHYHAEIFITVIDLIAIEMNNRFTETTTELLTYISCLDPRNSFSRFHHAKLLRLAEIYYDDFSIQDLQFLKEQLHTYIHDVRRCFDFVECDDLASLLVKLVESRKHLVFPLVYRLIELALILPVATTSVERSFSAMNIIKTDLRIR
;
A
#
# COMPACT_ATOMS: atom_id res chain seq x y z
N MET A 1 0.45 5.71 -32.73
CA MET A 1 0.67 4.75 -31.63
C MET A 1 1.81 3.78 -31.92
N GLU A 2 2.61 4.00 -32.98
CA GLU A 2 3.69 3.09 -33.41
C GLU A 2 5.06 3.78 -33.28
N SER A 3 5.37 4.33 -32.10
CA SER A 3 6.70 4.89 -31.81
C SER A 3 7.41 4.08 -30.74
N PHE A 4 8.74 4.00 -30.85
CA PHE A 4 9.57 3.33 -29.85
C PHE A 4 9.31 3.88 -28.44
N GLU A 5 9.18 5.20 -28.28
CA GLU A 5 8.87 5.84 -26.99
C GLU A 5 7.56 5.34 -26.38
N PHE A 6 6.51 5.16 -27.18
CA PHE A 6 5.23 4.63 -26.69
C PHE A 6 5.37 3.17 -26.23
N VAL A 7 6.03 2.33 -27.04
CA VAL A 7 6.28 0.92 -26.68
C VAL A 7 7.13 0.81 -25.43
N PHE A 8 8.14 1.66 -25.30
CA PHE A 8 9.02 1.72 -24.14
C PHE A 8 8.24 2.04 -22.86
N VAL A 9 7.45 3.12 -22.87
CA VAL A 9 6.61 3.52 -21.72
C VAL A 9 5.59 2.42 -21.40
N LEU A 10 5.00 1.78 -22.41
CA LEU A 10 4.05 0.69 -22.20
C LEU A 10 4.69 -0.49 -21.46
N HIS A 11 5.87 -0.95 -21.89
CA HIS A 11 6.56 -2.07 -21.24
C HIS A 11 7.04 -1.69 -19.82
N LEU A 12 7.52 -0.47 -19.63
CA LEU A 12 7.90 0.04 -18.31
C LEU A 12 6.68 0.01 -17.36
N MET A 13 5.55 0.54 -17.80
CA MET A 13 4.32 0.54 -17.00
C MET A 13 3.82 -0.89 -16.74
N MET A 14 3.96 -1.81 -17.70
CA MET A 14 3.61 -3.22 -17.47
C MET A 14 4.47 -3.86 -16.37
N LYS A 15 5.79 -3.64 -16.35
CA LYS A 15 6.67 -4.18 -15.30
C LYS A 15 6.32 -3.60 -13.92
N VAL A 16 6.17 -2.28 -13.85
CA VAL A 16 5.79 -1.55 -12.62
C VAL A 16 4.42 -2.00 -12.09
N LEU A 17 3.40 -2.03 -12.94
CA LEU A 17 2.06 -2.46 -12.56
C LEU A 17 2.04 -3.95 -12.22
N GLY A 18 2.87 -4.76 -12.88
CA GLY A 18 3.07 -6.16 -12.54
C GLY A 18 3.58 -6.32 -11.11
N ILE A 19 4.67 -5.65 -10.75
CA ILE A 19 5.26 -5.71 -9.40
C ILE A 19 4.27 -5.26 -8.31
N THR A 20 3.44 -4.27 -8.60
CA THR A 20 2.50 -3.70 -7.61
C THR A 20 1.14 -4.40 -7.57
N ASN A 21 0.86 -5.33 -8.49
CA ASN A 21 -0.45 -5.96 -8.62
C ASN A 21 -0.80 -6.85 -7.42
N GLU A 22 0.13 -7.68 -6.95
CA GLU A 22 -0.07 -8.55 -5.79
C GLU A 22 -0.37 -7.72 -4.54
N LEU A 23 0.33 -6.60 -4.35
CA LEU A 23 0.05 -5.68 -3.25
C LEU A 23 -1.31 -5.00 -3.41
N SER A 24 -1.68 -4.59 -4.62
CA SER A 24 -2.97 -3.98 -4.89
C SER A 24 -4.13 -4.92 -4.55
N ASN A 25 -4.04 -6.18 -4.99
CA ASN A 25 -5.00 -7.23 -4.66
C ASN A 25 -4.96 -7.55 -3.16
N ALA A 26 -3.74 -7.64 -2.62
CA ALA A 26 -3.35 -7.56 -1.22
C ALA A 26 -4.32 -6.70 -0.42
N LEU A 27 -4.22 -5.40 -0.68
CA LEU A 27 -4.87 -4.30 0.02
C LEU A 27 -6.38 -4.17 -0.26
N GLN A 28 -6.91 -4.81 -1.30
CA GLN A 28 -8.34 -4.75 -1.65
C GLN A 28 -9.18 -5.92 -1.09
N GLN A 29 -8.57 -6.98 -0.57
CA GLN A 29 -9.31 -8.13 -0.04
C GLN A 29 -10.00 -7.80 1.29
N LYS A 30 -11.26 -8.23 1.43
CA LYS A 30 -12.06 -7.98 2.66
C LYS A 30 -11.52 -8.72 3.90
N ASP A 31 -11.04 -9.95 3.72
CA ASP A 31 -10.59 -10.81 4.83
C ASP A 31 -9.10 -10.65 5.16
N GLN A 32 -8.54 -9.48 4.87
CA GLN A 32 -7.10 -9.27 4.90
C GLN A 32 -6.45 -9.62 6.23
N ASN A 33 -5.28 -10.24 6.13
CA ASN A 33 -4.30 -10.24 7.19
C ASN A 33 -3.38 -9.04 6.97
N ILE A 34 -3.71 -7.91 7.61
CA ILE A 34 -2.94 -6.66 7.54
C ILE A 34 -1.44 -6.92 7.70
N VAL A 35 -1.03 -7.80 8.60
CA VAL A 35 0.40 -8.12 8.83
C VAL A 35 1.07 -8.67 7.58
N ASN A 36 0.39 -9.53 6.82
CA ASN A 36 0.93 -10.07 5.58
C ASN A 36 0.98 -8.99 4.49
N ALA A 37 -0.01 -8.10 4.43
CA ALA A 37 0.01 -6.97 3.51
C ALA A 37 1.16 -6.00 3.83
N MET A 38 1.45 -5.77 5.12
CA MET A 38 2.60 -4.96 5.53
C MET A 38 3.93 -5.57 5.11
N ALA A 39 4.13 -6.87 5.32
CA ALA A 39 5.35 -7.56 4.87
C ALA A 39 5.50 -7.54 3.33
N LEU A 40 4.38 -7.54 2.60
CA LEU A 40 4.38 -7.46 1.14
C LEU A 40 4.79 -6.07 0.64
N ILE A 41 4.51 -5.00 1.38
CA ILE A 41 4.92 -3.64 1.01
C ILE A 41 6.45 -3.54 0.91
N ASP A 42 7.19 -4.07 1.88
CA ASP A 42 8.65 -4.03 1.87
C ASP A 42 9.21 -4.84 0.70
N THR A 43 8.64 -6.02 0.45
CA THR A 43 9.00 -6.87 -0.71
C THR A 43 8.81 -6.12 -2.04
N VAL A 44 7.71 -5.37 -2.16
CA VAL A 44 7.40 -4.58 -3.37
C VAL A 44 8.34 -3.40 -3.51
N LYS A 45 8.68 -2.71 -2.41
CA LYS A 45 9.68 -1.63 -2.41
C LYS A 45 11.05 -2.16 -2.89
N ASP A 46 11.48 -3.31 -2.38
CA ASP A 46 12.72 -3.96 -2.79
C ASP A 46 12.71 -4.33 -4.27
N HIS A 47 11.60 -4.88 -4.78
CA HIS A 47 11.45 -5.19 -6.20
C HIS A 47 11.45 -3.95 -7.11
N ILE A 48 10.85 -2.84 -6.67
CA ILE A 48 10.90 -1.56 -7.41
C ILE A 48 12.35 -1.05 -7.46
N GLN A 49 13.10 -1.20 -6.37
CA GLN A 49 14.51 -0.83 -6.33
C GLN A 49 15.37 -1.75 -7.21
N ASP A 50 15.12 -3.06 -7.23
CA ASP A 50 15.79 -3.99 -8.16
C ASP A 50 15.50 -3.63 -9.61
N LEU A 51 14.23 -3.31 -9.93
CA LEU A 51 13.84 -2.82 -11.26
C LEU A 51 14.70 -1.63 -11.67
N ARG A 52 14.86 -0.66 -10.77
CA ARG A 52 15.65 0.55 -11.00
C ARG A 52 17.13 0.25 -11.27
N ASP A 53 17.76 -0.54 -10.41
CA ASP A 53 19.22 -0.63 -10.37
C ASP A 53 19.77 -1.69 -11.33
N ASN A 54 18.99 -2.75 -11.61
CA ASN A 54 19.50 -3.94 -12.30
C ASN A 54 18.76 -4.29 -13.61
N ARG A 55 17.52 -3.81 -13.81
CA ARG A 55 16.64 -4.34 -14.87
C ARG A 55 16.53 -3.48 -16.13
N TRP A 56 17.31 -2.41 -16.24
CA TRP A 56 17.32 -1.56 -17.43
C TRP A 56 17.59 -2.37 -18.72
N ASN A 57 18.64 -3.18 -18.73
CA ASN A 57 19.04 -3.92 -19.93
C ASN A 57 17.97 -4.96 -20.33
N GLU A 58 17.36 -5.63 -19.34
CA GLU A 58 16.28 -6.59 -19.56
C GLU A 58 15.08 -5.90 -20.23
N LEU A 59 14.62 -4.78 -19.68
CA LEU A 59 13.52 -4.01 -20.25
C LEU A 59 13.84 -3.53 -21.67
N LEU A 60 15.04 -3.01 -21.88
CA LEU A 60 15.43 -2.47 -23.19
C LEU A 60 15.44 -3.55 -24.28
N GLU A 61 15.95 -4.75 -23.97
CA GLU A 61 15.95 -5.88 -24.91
C GLU A 61 14.53 -6.40 -25.18
N GLU A 62 13.65 -6.45 -24.18
CA GLU A 62 12.24 -6.79 -24.39
C GLU A 62 11.57 -5.78 -25.35
N VAL A 63 11.78 -4.48 -25.13
CA VAL A 63 11.22 -3.41 -25.98
C VAL A 63 11.77 -3.49 -27.41
N ARG A 64 13.08 -3.73 -27.58
CA ARG A 64 13.70 -3.93 -28.89
C ARG A 64 13.07 -5.11 -29.63
N SER A 65 13.00 -6.28 -28.97
CA SER A 65 12.41 -7.48 -29.54
C SER A 65 10.93 -7.30 -29.93
N PHE A 66 10.18 -6.50 -29.17
CA PHE A 66 8.80 -6.15 -29.52
C PHE A 66 8.75 -5.23 -30.74
N CYS A 67 9.58 -4.18 -30.78
CA CYS A 67 9.66 -3.26 -31.90
C CYS A 67 10.04 -3.99 -33.20
N ASP A 68 11.04 -4.88 -33.15
CA ASP A 68 11.49 -5.65 -34.31
C ASP A 68 10.35 -6.53 -34.88
N ARG A 69 9.58 -7.19 -34.01
CA ARG A 69 8.42 -8.01 -34.41
C ARG A 69 7.30 -7.18 -35.04
N MET A 70 7.12 -5.95 -34.58
CA MET A 70 6.08 -5.03 -35.06
C MET A 70 6.57 -4.10 -36.17
N TYR A 71 7.81 -4.29 -36.67
CA TYR A 71 8.46 -3.44 -37.66
C TYR A 71 8.51 -1.95 -37.27
N ILE A 72 8.61 -1.66 -35.96
CA ILE A 72 8.75 -0.31 -35.43
C ILE A 72 10.24 0.05 -35.43
N PRO A 73 10.64 1.19 -36.03
CA PRO A 73 12.04 1.62 -36.05
C PRO A 73 12.61 1.82 -34.63
N VAL A 74 13.70 1.13 -34.33
CA VAL A 74 14.45 1.28 -33.07
C VAL A 74 15.52 2.37 -33.27
N PRO A 75 15.53 3.44 -32.45
CA PRO A 75 16.56 4.47 -32.55
C PRO A 75 17.92 3.93 -32.06
N ASN A 76 19.01 4.44 -32.63
CA ASN A 76 20.34 4.18 -32.10
C ASN A 76 20.51 4.96 -30.80
N MET A 77 20.88 4.25 -29.72
CA MET A 77 20.99 4.82 -28.37
C MET A 77 22.10 5.85 -28.23
N GLU A 78 23.08 5.84 -29.14
CA GLU A 78 24.19 6.80 -29.19
C GLU A 78 23.82 8.09 -29.94
N ASP A 79 22.75 8.07 -30.74
CA ASP A 79 22.33 9.25 -31.50
C ASP A 79 21.88 10.37 -30.56
N LYS A 80 22.16 11.60 -30.98
CA LYS A 80 21.88 12.81 -30.21
C LYS A 80 20.56 13.44 -30.59
N ILE A 81 19.76 13.78 -29.58
CA ILE A 81 18.52 14.53 -29.71
C ILE A 81 18.63 15.86 -28.96
N PRO A 82 17.92 16.91 -29.42
CA PRO A 82 17.85 18.16 -28.69
C PRO A 82 17.09 17.95 -27.38
N VAL A 83 17.54 18.58 -26.30
CA VAL A 83 16.86 18.55 -25.00
C VAL A 83 15.44 19.10 -25.13
N ARG A 84 14.43 18.38 -24.61
CA ARG A 84 13.03 18.84 -24.60
C ARG A 84 12.89 20.08 -23.71
N GLY A 85 12.07 21.05 -24.14
CA GLY A 85 11.81 22.28 -23.37
C GLY A 85 12.84 23.40 -23.54
N HIS A 86 13.92 23.18 -24.29
CA HIS A 86 14.92 24.20 -24.62
C HIS A 86 14.79 24.64 -26.07
N SER A 87 15.19 25.88 -26.36
CA SER A 87 15.21 26.35 -27.74
C SER A 87 16.25 25.54 -28.53
N ARG A 88 15.93 25.12 -29.76
CA ARG A 88 16.93 24.48 -30.66
C ARG A 88 18.20 25.33 -30.84
N ARG A 89 18.14 26.64 -30.54
CA ARG A 89 19.26 27.57 -30.59
C ARG A 89 20.23 27.47 -29.41
N GLU A 90 19.83 26.86 -28.29
CA GLU A 90 20.68 26.71 -27.10
C GLU A 90 21.69 25.55 -27.20
N GLY A 91 21.55 24.68 -28.22
CA GLY A 91 22.60 23.74 -28.60
C GLY A 91 22.90 22.64 -27.60
N GLN A 92 22.02 22.36 -26.63
CA GLN A 92 22.15 21.23 -25.73
C GLN A 92 21.56 19.97 -26.35
N TRP A 93 22.40 18.93 -26.43
CA TRP A 93 22.06 17.64 -27.03
C TRP A 93 22.29 16.53 -26.01
N ILE A 94 21.33 15.61 -25.88
CA ILE A 94 21.42 14.41 -25.06
C ILE A 94 21.35 13.18 -25.96
N THR A 95 21.89 12.05 -25.50
CA THR A 95 21.74 10.79 -26.24
C THR A 95 20.36 10.20 -26.02
N TYR A 96 19.88 9.39 -26.97
CA TYR A 96 18.66 8.60 -26.75
C TYR A 96 18.78 7.70 -25.51
N TYR A 97 19.97 7.15 -25.24
CA TYR A 97 20.23 6.42 -23.99
C TYR A 97 19.87 7.26 -22.77
N HIS A 98 20.40 8.49 -22.69
CA HIS A 98 20.14 9.36 -21.55
C HIS A 98 18.67 9.70 -21.41
N HIS A 99 17.99 10.01 -22.52
CA HIS A 99 16.56 10.30 -22.53
C HIS A 99 15.72 9.12 -21.97
N TYR A 100 15.89 7.92 -22.52
CA TYR A 100 15.08 6.77 -22.08
C TYR A 100 15.48 6.25 -20.70
N HIS A 101 16.77 6.22 -20.37
CA HIS A 101 17.26 5.70 -19.09
C HIS A 101 17.09 6.70 -17.94
N ALA A 102 17.62 7.92 -18.07
CA ALA A 102 17.62 8.87 -16.97
C ALA A 102 16.30 9.63 -16.87
N GLU A 103 15.82 10.21 -17.98
CA GLU A 103 14.64 11.09 -17.94
C GLU A 103 13.32 10.32 -17.83
N ILE A 104 13.25 9.08 -18.35
CA ILE A 104 12.02 8.28 -18.31
C ILE A 104 12.13 7.15 -17.28
N PHE A 105 13.03 6.19 -17.50
CA PHE A 105 13.08 4.97 -16.69
C PHE A 105 13.35 5.23 -15.20
N ILE A 106 14.47 5.88 -14.89
CA ILE A 106 14.84 6.21 -13.50
C ILE A 106 13.77 7.13 -12.88
N THR A 107 13.37 8.18 -13.59
CA THR A 107 12.42 9.17 -13.06
C THR A 107 11.07 8.55 -12.71
N VAL A 108 10.50 7.71 -13.59
CA VAL A 108 9.22 7.04 -13.33
C VAL A 108 9.33 6.11 -12.13
N ILE A 109 10.40 5.32 -12.03
CA ILE A 109 10.59 4.37 -10.93
C ILE A 109 10.81 5.11 -9.61
N ASP A 110 11.62 6.18 -9.61
CA ASP A 110 11.88 7.00 -8.43
C ASP A 110 10.62 7.68 -7.92
N LEU A 111 9.78 8.21 -8.82
CA LEU A 111 8.49 8.79 -8.42
C LEU A 111 7.60 7.75 -7.72
N ILE A 112 7.55 6.52 -8.23
CA ILE A 112 6.74 5.47 -7.63
C ILE A 112 7.31 5.02 -6.29
N ALA A 113 8.64 4.89 -6.18
CA ALA A 113 9.30 4.57 -4.93
C ALA A 113 9.05 5.64 -3.86
N ILE A 114 9.11 6.92 -4.24
CA ILE A 114 8.79 8.04 -3.35
C ILE A 114 7.33 7.99 -2.89
N GLU A 115 6.38 7.83 -3.81
CA GLU A 115 4.96 7.74 -3.47
C GLU A 115 4.66 6.54 -2.57
N MET A 116 5.30 5.39 -2.81
CA MET A 116 5.21 4.21 -1.96
C MET A 116 5.72 4.49 -0.54
N ASN A 117 6.85 5.17 -0.40
CA ASN A 117 7.42 5.53 0.89
C ASN A 117 6.59 6.59 1.64
N ASN A 118 6.03 7.55 0.92
CA ASN A 118 5.15 8.57 1.49
C ASN A 118 3.82 7.97 1.98
N ARG A 119 3.26 7.02 1.23
CA ARG A 119 1.98 6.38 1.57
C ARG A 119 2.13 5.32 2.68
N PHE A 120 3.23 4.58 2.67
CA PHE A 120 3.52 3.51 3.63
C PHE A 120 4.80 3.84 4.41
N THR A 121 4.66 4.79 5.32
CA THR A 121 5.72 5.16 6.27
C THR A 121 5.85 4.09 7.35
N GLU A 122 7.02 3.99 7.96
CA GLU A 122 7.29 3.08 9.08
C GLU A 122 6.21 3.21 10.18
N THR A 123 5.86 4.45 10.56
CA THR A 123 4.80 4.71 11.56
C THR A 123 3.43 4.17 11.15
N THR A 124 3.02 4.34 9.89
CA THR A 124 1.74 3.78 9.41
C THR A 124 1.76 2.26 9.40
N THR A 125 2.91 1.66 9.08
CA THR A 125 3.06 0.21 9.08
C THR A 125 3.01 -0.40 10.48
N GLU A 126 3.63 0.28 11.46
CA GLU A 126 3.56 -0.08 12.87
C GLU A 126 2.14 0.05 13.41
N LEU A 127 1.46 1.16 13.13
CA LEU A 127 0.08 1.40 13.54
C LEU A 127 -0.85 0.28 13.06
N LEU A 128 -0.80 -0.06 11.77
CA LEU A 128 -1.59 -1.14 11.19
C LEU A 128 -1.25 -2.49 11.83
N THR A 129 0.03 -2.74 12.10
CA THR A 129 0.49 -3.94 12.82
C THR A 129 -0.08 -4.00 14.24
N TYR A 130 -0.14 -2.89 14.97
CA TYR A 130 -0.73 -2.85 16.30
C TYR A 130 -2.25 -3.04 16.26
N ILE A 131 -2.95 -2.45 15.29
CA ILE A 131 -4.39 -2.66 15.08
C ILE A 131 -4.70 -4.13 14.80
N SER A 132 -3.84 -4.84 14.07
CA SER A 132 -4.00 -6.28 13.82
C SER A 132 -4.00 -7.14 15.09
N CYS A 133 -3.52 -6.61 16.22
CA CYS A 133 -3.57 -7.29 17.52
C CYS A 133 -4.98 -7.28 18.14
N LEU A 134 -5.92 -6.47 17.62
CA LEU A 134 -7.33 -6.46 18.01
C LEU A 134 -8.19 -7.43 17.17
N ASP A 135 -7.59 -8.11 16.18
CA ASP A 135 -8.28 -9.05 15.28
C ASP A 135 -8.97 -10.17 16.07
N PRO A 136 -10.32 -10.28 16.02
CA PRO A 136 -11.07 -11.26 16.79
C PRO A 136 -10.91 -12.70 16.28
N ARG A 137 -10.48 -12.88 15.02
CA ARG A 137 -10.38 -14.18 14.36
C ARG A 137 -9.48 -15.15 15.12
N ASN A 138 -9.80 -16.44 15.03
CA ASN A 138 -9.07 -17.52 15.71
C ASN A 138 -8.91 -17.28 17.23
N SER A 139 -9.98 -16.78 17.88
CA SER A 139 -9.98 -16.49 19.32
C SER A 139 -8.91 -15.46 19.72
N PHE A 140 -8.79 -14.37 18.94
CA PHE A 140 -7.82 -13.31 19.17
C PHE A 140 -6.37 -13.82 19.21
N SER A 141 -5.99 -14.72 18.29
CA SER A 141 -4.66 -15.36 18.31
C SER A 141 -3.49 -14.38 18.19
N ARG A 142 -3.73 -13.22 17.53
CA ARG A 142 -2.75 -12.14 17.35
C ARG A 142 -2.67 -11.16 18.52
N PHE A 143 -3.47 -11.33 19.57
CA PHE A 143 -3.54 -10.40 20.67
C PHE A 143 -2.18 -10.24 21.36
N HIS A 144 -1.68 -9.00 21.39
CA HIS A 144 -0.39 -8.68 21.99
C HIS A 144 -0.46 -7.42 22.84
N HIS A 145 -0.39 -7.61 24.14
CA HIS A 145 -0.64 -6.58 25.13
C HIS A 145 0.24 -5.33 24.97
N ALA A 146 1.56 -5.51 24.89
CA ALA A 146 2.49 -4.38 24.77
C ALA A 146 2.31 -3.58 23.46
N LYS A 147 1.87 -4.23 22.38
CA LYS A 147 1.65 -3.57 21.09
C LYS A 147 0.41 -2.67 21.12
N LEU A 148 -0.63 -3.11 21.82
CA LEU A 148 -1.85 -2.32 22.04
C LEU A 148 -1.61 -1.13 22.97
N LEU A 149 -0.70 -1.25 23.94
CA LEU A 149 -0.27 -0.09 24.73
C LEU A 149 0.51 0.91 23.88
N ARG A 150 1.42 0.46 23.01
CA ARG A 150 2.09 1.34 22.04
C ARG A 150 1.09 2.04 21.11
N LEU A 151 0.04 1.35 20.68
CA LEU A 151 -1.04 1.96 19.91
C LEU A 151 -1.69 3.11 20.68
N ALA A 152 -2.03 2.89 21.96
CA ALA A 152 -2.61 3.94 22.79
C ALA A 152 -1.64 5.11 23.06
N GLU A 153 -0.33 4.85 23.19
CA GLU A 153 0.70 5.89 23.31
C GLU A 153 0.80 6.77 22.06
N ILE A 154 0.56 6.22 20.87
CA ILE A 154 0.52 7.03 19.63
C ILE A 154 -0.68 7.99 19.65
N TYR A 155 -1.79 7.57 20.27
CA TYR A 155 -2.97 8.40 20.53
C TYR A 155 -2.86 9.17 21.85
N TYR A 156 -1.76 9.90 22.05
CA TYR A 156 -1.49 10.61 23.31
C TYR A 156 -2.54 11.69 23.65
N ASP A 157 -3.27 12.21 22.65
CA ASP A 157 -4.38 13.16 22.85
C ASP A 157 -5.65 12.47 23.38
N ASP A 158 -5.82 11.17 23.11
CA ASP A 158 -7.01 10.39 23.51
C ASP A 158 -6.79 9.56 24.79
N PHE A 159 -5.54 9.36 25.21
CA PHE A 159 -5.17 8.59 26.41
C PHE A 159 -4.22 9.38 27.31
N SER A 160 -4.66 9.65 28.54
CA SER A 160 -3.78 10.19 29.58
C SER A 160 -2.80 9.13 30.10
N ILE A 161 -1.74 9.57 30.81
CA ILE A 161 -0.78 8.66 31.48
C ILE A 161 -1.50 7.70 32.46
N GLN A 162 -2.56 8.19 33.13
CA GLN A 162 -3.38 7.36 34.01
C GLN A 162 -4.20 6.35 33.21
N ASP A 163 -4.79 6.77 32.09
CA ASP A 163 -5.54 5.86 31.21
C ASP A 163 -4.66 4.74 30.69
N LEU A 164 -3.39 4.99 30.34
CA LEU A 164 -2.47 3.94 29.90
C LEU A 164 -2.23 2.87 30.99
N GLN A 165 -2.14 3.28 32.26
CA GLN A 165 -2.01 2.34 33.39
C GLN A 165 -3.29 1.52 33.57
N PHE A 166 -4.46 2.14 33.46
CA PHE A 166 -5.74 1.42 33.57
C PHE A 166 -6.03 0.54 32.35
N LEU A 167 -5.64 0.98 31.15
CA LEU A 167 -5.77 0.22 29.91
C LEU A 167 -4.97 -1.08 29.99
N LYS A 168 -3.78 -1.03 30.60
CA LYS A 168 -2.95 -2.22 30.87
C LYS A 168 -3.75 -3.29 31.63
N GLU A 169 -4.37 -2.92 32.73
CA GLU A 169 -5.15 -3.88 33.53
C GLU A 169 -6.46 -4.29 32.84
N GLN A 170 -7.13 -3.36 32.15
CA GLN A 170 -8.35 -3.65 31.40
C GLN A 170 -8.11 -4.65 30.26
N LEU A 171 -7.04 -4.49 29.48
CA LEU A 171 -6.71 -5.40 28.37
C LEU A 171 -6.47 -6.84 28.85
N HIS A 172 -5.85 -7.02 30.03
CA HIS A 172 -5.65 -8.34 30.63
C HIS A 172 -6.97 -9.03 30.97
N THR A 173 -7.89 -8.29 31.57
CA THR A 173 -9.21 -8.83 31.95
C THR A 173 -10.08 -9.05 30.71
N TYR A 174 -10.06 -8.09 29.78
CA TYR A 174 -10.79 -8.11 28.52
C TYR A 174 -10.51 -9.38 27.73
N ILE A 175 -9.24 -9.70 27.46
CA ILE A 175 -8.90 -10.84 26.58
C ILE A 175 -9.34 -12.17 27.17
N HIS A 176 -9.26 -12.34 28.49
CA HIS A 176 -9.70 -13.55 29.16
C HIS A 176 -11.23 -13.68 29.16
N ASP A 177 -11.95 -12.57 29.30
CA ASP A 177 -13.42 -12.54 29.25
C ASP A 177 -13.96 -12.81 27.83
N VAL A 178 -13.46 -12.10 26.80
CA VAL A 178 -13.94 -12.28 25.42
C VAL A 178 -13.60 -13.65 24.83
N ARG A 179 -12.44 -14.24 25.17
CA ARG A 179 -12.07 -15.59 24.71
C ARG A 179 -12.93 -16.70 25.30
N ARG A 180 -13.55 -16.48 26.48
CA ARG A 180 -14.44 -17.45 27.13
C ARG A 180 -15.89 -17.32 26.69
N CYS A 181 -16.22 -16.24 25.99
CA CYS A 181 -17.58 -15.91 25.60
C CYS A 181 -17.82 -16.35 24.16
N PHE A 182 -18.79 -17.25 23.95
CA PHE A 182 -19.11 -17.78 22.63
C PHE A 182 -19.60 -16.70 21.64
N ASP A 183 -20.21 -15.62 22.15
CA ASP A 183 -20.73 -14.53 21.32
C ASP A 183 -19.65 -13.78 20.52
N PHE A 184 -18.38 -13.91 20.92
CA PHE A 184 -17.23 -13.29 20.23
C PHE A 184 -16.50 -14.24 19.27
N VAL A 185 -16.90 -15.50 19.21
CA VAL A 185 -16.29 -16.50 18.30
C VAL A 185 -16.69 -16.23 16.85
N GLU A 186 -17.89 -15.69 16.63
CA GLU A 186 -18.43 -15.35 15.31
C GLU A 186 -17.98 -13.97 14.79
N CYS A 187 -17.15 -13.24 15.54
CA CYS A 187 -16.64 -11.95 15.09
C CYS A 187 -15.50 -12.16 14.08
N ASP A 188 -15.75 -11.76 12.84
CA ASP A 188 -14.78 -11.88 11.74
C ASP A 188 -13.95 -10.60 11.51
N ASP A 189 -14.42 -9.46 12.05
CA ASP A 189 -13.77 -8.15 11.87
C ASP A 189 -13.92 -7.23 13.10
N LEU A 190 -13.24 -6.08 13.08
CA LEU A 190 -13.31 -5.09 14.16
C LEU A 190 -14.69 -4.44 14.29
N ALA A 191 -15.46 -4.34 13.20
CA ALA A 191 -16.77 -3.71 13.22
C ALA A 191 -17.81 -4.59 13.95
N SER A 192 -17.85 -5.88 13.62
CA SER A 192 -18.64 -6.90 14.31
C SER A 192 -18.24 -7.03 15.78
N LEU A 193 -16.93 -7.00 16.08
CA LEU A 193 -16.42 -6.94 17.46
C LEU A 193 -16.99 -5.72 18.22
N LEU A 194 -16.93 -4.53 17.63
CA LEU A 194 -17.42 -3.30 18.26
C LEU A 194 -18.92 -3.37 18.53
N VAL A 195 -19.72 -3.82 17.55
CA VAL A 195 -21.17 -4.01 17.72
C VAL A 195 -21.46 -5.00 18.86
N LYS A 196 -20.75 -6.13 18.92
CA LYS A 196 -20.92 -7.11 19.99
C LYS A 196 -20.59 -6.57 21.37
N LEU A 197 -19.54 -5.74 21.50
CA LEU A 197 -19.21 -5.08 22.76
C LEU A 197 -20.31 -4.12 23.24
N VAL A 198 -21.04 -3.49 22.30
CA VAL A 198 -22.19 -2.64 22.62
C VAL A 198 -23.38 -3.49 23.06
N GLU A 199 -23.75 -4.50 22.27
CA GLU A 199 -24.86 -5.43 22.57
C GLU A 199 -24.70 -6.10 23.94
N SER A 200 -23.50 -6.59 24.24
CA SER A 200 -23.20 -7.27 25.50
C SER A 200 -22.93 -6.31 26.67
N ARG A 201 -23.07 -4.99 26.46
CA ARG A 201 -22.72 -3.92 27.40
C ARG A 201 -21.27 -3.94 27.91
N LYS A 202 -20.37 -4.67 27.23
CA LYS A 202 -18.96 -4.79 27.63
C LYS A 202 -18.17 -3.51 27.36
N HIS A 203 -18.65 -2.63 26.48
CA HIS A 203 -18.11 -1.27 26.32
C HIS A 203 -18.13 -0.45 27.62
N LEU A 204 -19.09 -0.69 28.52
CA LEU A 204 -19.14 -0.04 29.85
C LEU A 204 -18.13 -0.65 30.84
N VAL A 205 -17.81 -1.93 30.67
CA VAL A 205 -16.88 -2.68 31.53
C VAL A 205 -15.43 -2.41 31.12
N PHE A 206 -15.18 -2.30 29.81
CA PHE A 206 -13.86 -2.07 29.22
C PHE A 206 -13.82 -0.78 28.38
N PRO A 207 -14.10 0.40 28.97
CA PRO A 207 -14.23 1.66 28.24
C PRO A 207 -12.95 2.08 27.49
N LEU A 208 -11.76 1.77 28.04
CA LEU A 208 -10.50 2.15 27.40
C LEU A 208 -10.16 1.23 26.22
N VAL A 209 -10.46 -0.07 26.35
CA VAL A 209 -10.32 -1.02 25.24
C VAL A 209 -11.31 -0.69 24.12
N TYR A 210 -12.55 -0.35 24.49
CA TYR A 210 -13.57 0.07 23.53
C TYR A 210 -13.14 1.33 22.76
N ARG A 211 -12.62 2.36 23.45
CA ARG A 211 -12.04 3.56 22.80
C ARG A 211 -10.90 3.20 21.85
N LEU A 212 -10.02 2.29 22.24
CA LEU A 212 -8.90 1.86 21.37
C LEU A 212 -9.41 1.21 20.07
N ILE A 213 -10.48 0.40 20.15
CA ILE A 213 -11.11 -0.21 18.98
C ILE A 213 -11.81 0.85 18.12
N GLU A 214 -12.47 1.84 18.72
CA GLU A 214 -13.07 2.96 17.98
C GLU A 214 -12.02 3.74 17.17
N LEU A 215 -10.90 4.11 17.80
CA LEU A 215 -9.80 4.78 17.13
C LEU A 215 -9.21 3.93 16.00
N ALA A 216 -9.06 2.62 16.22
CA ALA A 216 -8.61 1.67 15.22
C ALA A 216 -9.57 1.53 14.02
N LEU A 217 -10.86 1.81 14.17
CA LEU A 217 -11.85 1.81 13.08
C LEU A 217 -11.90 3.14 12.32
N ILE A 218 -11.42 4.23 12.90
CA ILE A 218 -11.38 5.56 12.26
C ILE A 218 -10.17 5.67 11.30
N LEU A 219 -9.03 5.06 11.64
CA LEU A 219 -7.80 5.08 10.83
C LEU A 219 -7.91 4.45 9.42
N PRO A 220 -8.54 3.28 9.21
CA PRO A 220 -8.53 2.59 7.93
C PRO A 220 -9.22 3.38 6.81
N VAL A 221 -10.14 4.27 7.17
CA VAL A 221 -10.92 5.10 6.23
C VAL A 221 -10.12 6.31 5.73
N ALA A 222 -9.13 6.79 6.50
CA ALA A 222 -8.29 7.92 6.10
C ALA A 222 -7.24 7.52 5.04
N THR A 223 -6.71 6.29 5.10
CA THR A 223 -5.70 5.80 4.15
C THR A 223 -6.28 5.23 2.84
N THR A 224 -7.59 4.97 2.81
CA THR A 224 -8.36 4.44 1.68
C THR A 224 -9.32 5.46 1.04
N SER A 225 -9.29 6.74 1.44
CA SER A 225 -10.11 7.79 0.80
C SER A 225 -9.85 7.90 -0.73
N VAL A 226 -8.67 7.46 -1.20
CA VAL A 226 -8.32 7.37 -2.62
C VAL A 226 -8.98 6.16 -3.33
N GLU A 227 -9.49 5.16 -2.62
CA GLU A 227 -10.13 3.97 -3.23
C GLU A 227 -11.54 4.27 -3.76
N ARG A 228 -12.22 5.29 -3.23
CA ARG A 228 -13.50 5.74 -3.82
C ARG A 228 -13.32 6.29 -5.23
N SER A 229 -12.18 6.89 -5.56
CA SER A 229 -11.89 7.34 -6.93
C SER A 229 -11.43 6.18 -7.84
N PHE A 230 -10.69 5.20 -7.32
CA PHE A 230 -10.29 4.02 -8.12
C PHE A 230 -11.46 3.05 -8.41
N SER A 231 -12.41 2.89 -7.49
CA SER A 231 -13.62 2.10 -7.74
C SER A 231 -14.48 2.73 -8.86
N ALA A 232 -14.58 4.07 -8.89
CA ALA A 232 -15.20 4.79 -10.01
C ALA A 232 -14.45 4.57 -11.33
N MET A 233 -13.12 4.47 -11.29
CA MET A 233 -12.30 4.21 -12.48
C MET A 233 -12.44 2.78 -13.01
N ASN A 234 -12.72 1.80 -12.14
CA ASN A 234 -13.02 0.42 -12.54
C ASN A 234 -14.37 0.32 -13.26
N ILE A 235 -15.38 1.08 -12.80
CA ILE A 235 -16.69 1.20 -13.47
C ILE A 235 -16.54 1.77 -14.89
N ILE A 236 -15.73 2.83 -15.05
CA ILE A 236 -15.45 3.44 -16.37
C ILE A 236 -14.70 2.45 -17.30
N LYS A 237 -13.77 1.66 -16.76
CA LYS A 237 -13.03 0.64 -17.53
C LYS A 237 -13.93 -0.49 -18.02
N THR A 238 -14.93 -0.91 -17.25
CA THR A 238 -15.88 -1.95 -17.67
C THR A 238 -16.86 -1.44 -18.73
N ASP A 239 -17.33 -0.19 -18.63
CA ASP A 239 -18.27 0.37 -19.62
C ASP A 239 -17.64 0.58 -21.00
N LEU A 240 -16.35 0.96 -21.06
CA LEU A 240 -15.63 1.14 -22.33
C LEU A 240 -15.22 -0.18 -23.01
N ARG A 241 -15.33 -1.32 -22.32
CA ARG A 241 -15.01 -2.65 -22.88
C ARG A 241 -16.26 -3.37 -23.42
N ILE A 242 -17.44 -2.85 -23.12
CA ILE A 242 -18.75 -3.40 -23.53
C ILE A 242 -19.39 -2.53 -24.64
N ARG A 243 -18.71 -1.49 -25.13
CA ARG A 243 -19.13 -0.69 -26.29
C ARG A 243 -18.23 -0.90 -27.50
#